data_AF-A0A1C3ZD96-F1
#
_entry.id   AF-A0A1C3ZD96-F1
#
_cell.length_a   1.000
_cell.length_b   1.000
_cell.length_c   1.000
_cell.angle_alpha   90.00
_cell.angle_beta   90.00
_cell.angle_gamma   90.00
#
_symmetry.space_group_name_H-M   'P 1'
#
loop_
_entity.id
_entity.type
_entity.pdbx_description
1 polymer ?
#
loop_
_entity_poly.entity_id
_entity_poly.type
_entity_poly.pdbx_seq_one_letter_code
_entity_poly.pdbx_strand_id
1 'polypeptide(L)'
;MSKETRKEKFRRIAEKRMTRIFSDMNLIANLSNRNNYVYSSQEVEEFFRAYEDKGKEIRAYFELEIPVKQPLSTTFSFSDNNDSKEVKNTKFKSIAEKRMTRMFSDMNLIANLSNKKNYTYTAQEIDELFQAYEDKGKEIKRYFEPLKEEFTFSS
;
A
#
# COMPACT_ATOMS: atom_id res chain seq x y z
N MET A 1 -4.43 18.83 -31.78
CA MET A 1 -4.20 18.23 -30.46
C MET A 1 -2.78 18.59 -30.02
N SER A 2 -2.61 19.35 -28.94
CA SER A 2 -1.27 19.66 -28.42
C SER A 2 -0.67 18.42 -27.74
N LYS A 3 0.66 18.29 -27.77
CA LYS A 3 1.37 17.17 -27.16
C LYS A 3 1.38 17.32 -25.64
N GLU A 4 1.01 16.25 -24.92
CA GLU A 4 1.02 16.20 -23.45
C GLU A 4 2.37 16.62 -22.87
N THR A 5 2.34 17.51 -21.87
CA THR A 5 3.53 17.96 -21.13
C THR A 5 4.01 16.88 -20.15
N ARG A 6 5.27 16.98 -19.71
CA ARG A 6 5.83 16.06 -18.68
C ARG A 6 5.06 16.10 -17.36
N LYS A 7 4.46 17.24 -17.02
CA LYS A 7 3.66 17.43 -15.80
C LYS A 7 2.30 16.76 -15.92
N GLU A 8 1.58 16.99 -17.02
CA GLU A 8 0.30 16.31 -17.28
C GLU A 8 0.49 14.79 -17.34
N LYS A 9 1.56 14.33 -18.00
CA LYS A 9 1.91 12.92 -18.07
C LYS A 9 2.18 12.31 -16.69
N PHE A 10 2.87 13.03 -15.81
CA PHE A 10 3.09 12.59 -14.42
C PHE A 10 1.76 12.39 -13.70
N ARG A 11 0.89 13.42 -13.67
CA ARG A 11 -0.41 13.38 -12.97
C ARG A 11 -1.27 12.24 -13.47
N ARG A 12 -1.48 12.13 -14.78
CA ARG A 12 -2.31 11.07 -15.39
C ARG A 12 -1.81 9.67 -15.04
N ILE A 13 -0.50 9.44 -15.05
CA ILE A 13 0.04 8.10 -14.74
C ILE A 13 0.02 7.83 -13.23
N ALA A 14 0.31 8.83 -12.39
CA ALA A 14 0.24 8.73 -10.94
C ALA A 14 -1.18 8.41 -10.48
N GLU A 15 -2.18 9.17 -10.95
CA GLU A 15 -3.60 8.95 -10.68
C GLU A 15 -4.03 7.53 -11.08
N LYS A 16 -3.69 7.12 -12.31
CA LYS A 16 -4.03 5.78 -12.81
C LYS A 16 -3.44 4.67 -11.93
N ARG A 17 -2.19 4.82 -11.47
CA ARG A 17 -1.52 3.81 -10.64
C ARG A 17 -2.05 3.82 -9.21
N MET A 18 -2.24 4.99 -8.61
CA MET A 18 -2.83 5.13 -7.27
C MET A 18 -4.26 4.58 -7.23
N THR A 19 -5.05 4.77 -8.29
CA THR A 19 -6.39 4.18 -8.42
C THR A 19 -6.37 2.65 -8.38
N ARG A 20 -5.35 2.01 -8.96
CA ARG A 20 -5.18 0.55 -8.90
C ARG A 20 -4.81 0.09 -7.49
N ILE A 21 -3.88 0.80 -6.84
CA ILE A 21 -3.53 0.56 -5.43
C ILE A 21 -4.77 0.68 -4.54
N PHE A 22 -5.61 1.69 -4.75
CA PHE A 22 -6.86 1.86 -4.00
C PHE A 22 -7.83 0.70 -4.25
N SER A 23 -7.93 0.23 -5.50
CA SER A 23 -8.75 -0.93 -5.84
C SER A 23 -8.26 -2.20 -5.15
N ASP A 24 -6.95 -2.38 -5.05
CA ASP A 24 -6.35 -3.51 -4.32
C ASP A 24 -6.62 -3.43 -2.82
N MET A 25 -6.50 -2.23 -2.24
CA MET A 25 -6.81 -1.99 -0.83
C MET A 25 -8.30 -2.15 -0.52
N ASN A 26 -9.19 -1.77 -1.43
CA ASN A 26 -10.63 -2.05 -1.30
C ASN A 26 -10.91 -3.56 -1.25
N LEU A 27 -10.18 -4.35 -2.04
CA LEU A 27 -10.31 -5.80 -1.97
C LEU A 27 -9.78 -6.35 -0.65
N ILE A 28 -8.67 -5.81 -0.12
CA ILE A 28 -8.15 -6.15 1.21
C ILE A 28 -9.20 -5.91 2.29
N ALA A 29 -9.97 -4.83 2.23
CA ALA A 29 -11.03 -4.55 3.22
C ALA A 29 -12.00 -5.73 3.39
N ASN A 30 -12.31 -6.48 2.32
CA ASN A 30 -13.18 -7.65 2.39
C ASN A 30 -12.62 -8.79 3.25
N LEU A 31 -11.31 -8.81 3.51
CA LEU A 31 -10.67 -9.78 4.39
C LEU A 31 -10.97 -9.52 5.86
N SER A 32 -11.52 -8.36 6.22
CA SER A 32 -11.96 -8.06 7.58
C SER A 32 -13.13 -8.93 8.04
N ASN A 33 -13.90 -9.51 7.13
CA ASN A 33 -15.10 -10.27 7.45
C ASN A 33 -14.78 -11.58 8.21
N ARG A 34 -14.99 -11.55 9.52
CA ARG A 34 -14.74 -12.66 10.46
C ARG A 34 -15.59 -13.92 10.20
N ASN A 35 -16.69 -13.82 9.45
CA ASN A 35 -17.46 -15.01 9.06
C ASN A 35 -16.69 -15.87 8.05
N ASN A 36 -15.88 -15.22 7.19
CA ASN A 36 -15.16 -15.87 6.10
C ASN A 36 -13.68 -16.12 6.43
N TYR A 37 -13.12 -15.39 7.38
CA TYR A 37 -11.68 -15.36 7.66
C TYR A 37 -11.38 -15.39 9.15
N VAL A 38 -10.27 -16.03 9.51
CA VAL A 38 -9.71 -16.03 10.86
C VAL A 38 -8.31 -15.45 10.77
N TYR A 39 -8.00 -14.48 11.62
CA TYR A 39 -6.71 -13.80 11.64
C TYR A 39 -6.47 -13.19 13.02
N SER A 40 -5.22 -13.12 13.42
CA SER A 40 -4.74 -12.49 14.64
C SER A 40 -4.50 -10.99 14.42
N SER A 41 -4.44 -10.23 15.52
CA SER A 41 -4.04 -8.84 15.47
C SER A 41 -2.58 -8.68 15.00
N GLN A 42 -1.72 -9.66 15.29
CA GLN A 42 -0.33 -9.66 14.84
C GLN A 42 -0.22 -9.78 13.31
N GLU A 43 -1.00 -10.66 12.69
CA GLU A 43 -1.04 -10.78 11.23
C GLU A 43 -1.56 -9.49 10.57
N VAL A 44 -2.58 -8.86 11.16
CA VAL A 44 -3.07 -7.55 10.67
C VAL A 44 -1.98 -6.48 10.79
N GLU A 45 -1.28 -6.43 11.92
CA GLU A 45 -0.22 -5.44 12.14
C GLU A 45 0.97 -5.66 11.20
N GLU A 46 1.42 -6.90 11.01
CA GLU A 46 2.47 -7.25 10.06
C GLU A 46 2.14 -6.81 8.63
N PHE A 47 0.90 -7.08 8.21
CA PHE A 47 0.39 -6.69 6.91
C PHE A 47 0.41 -5.16 6.71
N PHE A 48 -0.09 -4.38 7.68
CA PHE A 48 -0.16 -2.92 7.55
C PHE A 48 1.19 -2.27 7.73
N ARG A 49 2.08 -2.84 8.55
CA ARG A 49 3.47 -2.41 8.63
C ARG A 49 4.18 -2.57 7.27
N ALA A 50 3.97 -3.70 6.59
CA ALA A 50 4.53 -3.90 5.25
C ALA A 50 3.99 -2.90 4.22
N TYR A 51 2.70 -2.51 4.32
CA TYR A 51 2.12 -1.43 3.52
C TYR A 51 2.81 -0.08 3.78
N GLU A 52 2.96 0.30 5.04
CA GLU A 52 3.62 1.57 5.42
C GLU A 52 5.08 1.61 4.98
N ASP A 53 5.83 0.53 5.23
CA ASP A 53 7.23 0.42 4.85
C ASP A 53 7.40 0.45 3.33
N LYS A 54 6.43 -0.10 2.57
CA LYS A 54 6.40 0.04 1.11
C LYS A 54 6.21 1.49 0.67
N GLY A 55 5.32 2.23 1.33
CA GLY A 55 5.14 3.66 1.08
C GLY A 55 6.44 4.44 1.25
N LYS A 56 7.14 4.21 2.38
CA LYS A 56 8.44 4.84 2.69
C LYS A 56 9.51 4.47 1.66
N GLU A 57 9.61 3.19 1.30
CA GLU A 57 10.54 2.69 0.29
C GLU A 57 10.38 3.46 -1.03
N ILE A 58 9.15 3.61 -1.54
CA ILE A 58 8.91 4.29 -2.82
C ILE A 58 9.06 5.81 -2.69
N ARG A 59 8.67 6.41 -1.56
CA ARG A 59 8.81 7.86 -1.32
C ARG A 59 10.27 8.30 -1.41
N ALA A 60 11.20 7.50 -0.88
CA ALA A 60 12.64 7.78 -0.96
C ALA A 60 13.16 7.99 -2.40
N TYR A 61 12.55 7.38 -3.42
CA TYR A 61 12.94 7.57 -4.83
C TYR A 61 12.65 8.98 -5.35
N PHE A 62 11.73 9.72 -4.73
CA PHE A 62 11.37 11.09 -5.11
C PHE A 62 12.19 12.15 -4.36
N GLU A 63 12.68 11.81 -3.17
CA GLU A 63 13.41 12.71 -2.28
C GLU A 63 14.92 12.67 -2.53
N LEU A 64 15.47 11.52 -2.94
CA LEU A 64 16.90 11.36 -3.18
C LEU A 64 17.30 11.88 -4.56
N GLU A 65 18.35 12.71 -4.60
CA GLU A 65 18.96 13.17 -5.86
C GLU A 65 19.72 12.05 -6.59
N ILE A 66 20.13 11.02 -5.84
CA ILE A 66 20.86 9.86 -6.34
C ILE A 66 19.86 8.71 -6.56
N PRO A 67 19.89 8.03 -7.72
CA PRO A 67 19.06 6.86 -7.95
C PRO A 67 19.29 5.80 -6.87
N VAL A 68 18.23 5.41 -6.15
CA VAL A 68 18.26 4.30 -5.19
C VAL A 68 18.59 3.02 -5.96
N LYS A 69 19.76 2.44 -5.69
CA LYS A 69 20.25 1.20 -6.33
C LYS A 69 19.73 -0.08 -5.67
N GLN A 70 18.99 0.04 -4.58
CA GLN A 70 18.48 -1.11 -3.85
C GLN A 70 17.35 -1.78 -4.65
N PRO A 71 17.29 -3.12 -4.68
CA PRO A 71 16.21 -3.83 -5.33
C PRO A 71 14.91 -3.55 -4.56
N LEU A 72 13.88 -3.09 -5.29
CA LEU A 72 12.57 -2.84 -4.72
C LEU A 72 11.93 -4.16 -4.26
N SER A 73 11.29 -4.14 -3.10
CA SER A 73 10.44 -5.26 -2.67
C SER A 73 9.32 -5.52 -3.69
N THR A 74 9.14 -6.77 -4.12
CA THR A 74 8.14 -7.14 -5.14
C THR A 74 7.00 -7.96 -4.59
N THR A 75 7.23 -8.69 -3.51
CA THR A 75 6.29 -9.64 -2.92
C THR A 75 6.10 -9.37 -1.44
N PHE A 76 4.92 -9.69 -0.95
CA PHE A 76 4.63 -9.77 0.48
C PHE A 76 4.26 -11.21 0.85
N SER A 77 4.84 -11.69 1.95
CA SER A 77 4.54 -12.98 2.57
C SER A 77 4.54 -12.81 4.08
N PHE A 78 3.65 -13.51 4.79
CA PHE A 78 3.69 -13.53 6.24
C PHE A 78 4.95 -14.24 6.73
N SER A 79 5.52 -13.74 7.83
CA SER A 79 6.74 -14.26 8.44
C SER A 79 6.55 -15.60 9.15
N ASP A 80 5.32 -15.87 9.61
CA ASP A 80 5.01 -17.13 10.27
C ASP A 80 4.78 -18.24 9.25
N ASN A 81 5.78 -19.13 9.13
CA ASN A 81 5.79 -20.34 8.31
C ASN A 81 4.86 -21.45 8.84
N ASN A 82 4.18 -21.23 9.96
CA ASN A 82 3.31 -22.24 10.54
C ASN A 82 2.06 -22.38 9.65
N ASP A 83 1.98 -23.52 8.95
CA ASP A 83 0.77 -23.99 8.27
C ASP A 83 -0.32 -24.18 9.34
N SER A 84 -1.00 -23.09 9.68
CA SER A 84 -2.18 -23.14 10.51
C SER A 84 -3.13 -24.18 9.92
N LYS A 85 -3.53 -25.17 10.73
CA LYS A 85 -4.56 -26.14 10.32
C LYS A 85 -5.91 -25.47 10.08
N GLU A 86 -6.07 -24.22 10.50
CA GLU A 86 -7.30 -23.45 10.31
C GLU A 86 -7.43 -22.94 8.86
N VAL A 87 -8.31 -23.59 8.11
CA VAL A 87 -8.57 -23.32 6.68
C VAL A 87 -8.91 -21.86 6.41
N LYS A 88 -9.69 -21.20 7.29
CA LYS A 88 -10.06 -19.78 7.10
C LYS A 88 -8.86 -18.85 7.26
N ASN A 89 -7.89 -19.21 8.11
CA ASN A 89 -6.66 -18.45 8.27
C ASN A 89 -5.71 -18.64 7.10
N THR A 90 -5.51 -19.87 6.63
CA THR A 90 -4.71 -20.14 5.42
C THR A 90 -5.27 -19.38 4.22
N LYS A 91 -6.61 -19.36 4.07
CA LYS A 91 -7.28 -18.60 3.01
C LYS A 91 -7.09 -17.10 3.17
N PHE A 92 -7.15 -16.57 4.39
CA PHE A 92 -6.84 -15.17 4.67
C PHE A 92 -5.41 -14.82 4.23
N LYS A 93 -4.40 -15.57 4.72
CA LYS A 93 -2.99 -15.34 4.42
C LYS A 93 -2.75 -15.35 2.91
N SER A 94 -3.15 -16.43 2.23
CA SER A 94 -2.95 -16.58 0.77
C SER A 94 -3.55 -15.44 -0.06
N ILE A 95 -4.76 -14.99 0.28
CA ILE A 95 -5.42 -13.91 -0.45
C ILE A 95 -4.76 -12.55 -0.14
N ALA A 96 -4.39 -12.30 1.11
CA ALA A 96 -3.69 -11.09 1.53
C ALA A 96 -2.33 -10.96 0.82
N GLU A 97 -1.53 -12.03 0.81
CA GLU A 97 -0.22 -12.10 0.12
C GLU A 97 -0.34 -11.80 -1.37
N LYS A 98 -1.28 -12.45 -2.05
CA LYS A 98 -1.52 -12.24 -3.48
C LYS A 98 -1.89 -10.78 -3.78
N ARG A 99 -2.78 -10.20 -2.98
CA ARG A 99 -3.26 -8.82 -3.19
C ARG A 99 -2.19 -7.79 -2.86
N MET A 100 -1.43 -7.99 -1.79
CA MET A 100 -0.31 -7.11 -1.44
C MET A 100 0.83 -7.17 -2.43
N THR A 101 1.16 -8.36 -2.93
CA THR A 101 2.17 -8.53 -3.98
C THR A 101 1.79 -7.75 -5.25
N ARG A 102 0.51 -7.76 -5.62
CA ARG A 102 0.02 -6.92 -6.74
C ARG A 102 0.14 -5.42 -6.42
N MET A 103 -0.25 -5.00 -5.22
CA MET A 103 -0.10 -3.61 -4.79
C MET A 103 1.36 -3.16 -4.77
N PHE A 104 2.29 -4.00 -4.29
CA PHE A 104 3.74 -3.75 -4.31
C PHE A 104 4.24 -3.56 -5.74
N SER A 105 3.73 -4.37 -6.68
CA SER A 105 4.06 -4.21 -8.10
C SER A 105 3.60 -2.86 -8.65
N ASP A 106 2.39 -2.41 -8.31
CA ASP A 106 1.90 -1.09 -8.72
C ASP A 106 2.69 0.06 -8.04
N MET A 107 3.10 -0.10 -6.78
CA MET A 107 3.98 0.84 -6.08
C MET A 107 5.38 0.92 -6.72
N ASN A 108 5.93 -0.21 -7.16
CA ASN A 108 7.19 -0.24 -7.91
C ASN A 108 7.08 0.51 -9.24
N LEU A 109 5.89 0.49 -9.87
CA LEU A 109 5.66 1.31 -11.04
C LEU A 109 5.66 2.79 -10.68
N ILE A 110 5.08 3.21 -9.55
CA ILE A 110 5.12 4.60 -9.08
C ILE A 110 6.57 5.09 -8.92
N ALA A 111 7.50 4.27 -8.43
CA ALA A 111 8.93 4.63 -8.33
C ALA A 111 9.50 5.16 -9.65
N ASN A 112 9.10 4.58 -10.80
CA ASN A 112 9.56 5.02 -12.11
C ASN A 112 9.14 6.46 -12.47
N LEU A 113 8.14 7.01 -11.80
CA LEU A 113 7.71 8.40 -11.98
C LEU A 113 8.67 9.41 -11.35
N SER A 114 9.60 8.98 -10.49
CA SER A 114 10.58 9.87 -9.90
C SER A 114 11.61 10.39 -10.91
N ASN A 115 11.72 9.75 -12.09
CA ASN A 115 12.67 10.15 -13.13
C ASN A 115 12.34 11.55 -13.73
N LYS A 116 13.03 12.57 -13.23
CA LYS A 116 12.90 13.99 -13.64
C LYS A 116 13.28 14.27 -15.11
N LYS A 117 13.89 13.32 -15.84
CA LYS A 117 14.07 13.45 -17.31
C LYS A 117 12.72 13.34 -18.02
N ASN A 118 11.87 12.41 -17.57
CA ASN A 118 10.61 12.07 -18.22
C ASN A 118 9.40 12.79 -17.62
N TYR A 119 9.52 13.25 -16.37
CA TYR A 119 8.42 13.83 -15.59
C TYR A 119 8.82 15.15 -14.95
N THR A 120 7.82 15.98 -14.66
CA THR A 120 7.98 17.21 -13.88
C THR A 120 6.89 17.22 -12.83
N TYR A 121 7.27 17.39 -11.58
CA TYR A 121 6.39 17.40 -10.42
C TYR A 121 6.98 18.33 -9.35
N THR A 122 6.12 18.79 -8.45
CA THR A 122 6.46 19.62 -7.29
C THR A 122 6.57 18.76 -6.03
N ALA A 123 7.22 19.27 -4.98
CA ALA A 123 7.25 18.60 -3.69
C ALA A 123 5.83 18.38 -3.13
N GLN A 124 4.95 19.38 -3.26
CA GLN A 124 3.54 19.28 -2.86
C GLN A 124 2.81 18.13 -3.58
N GLU A 125 3.02 17.93 -4.89
CA GLU A 125 2.40 16.82 -5.62
C GLU A 125 2.90 15.44 -5.15
N ILE A 126 4.13 15.37 -4.63
CA ILE A 126 4.65 14.14 -4.01
C ILE A 126 4.02 13.94 -2.64
N ASP A 127 3.93 14.98 -1.81
CA ASP A 127 3.26 14.91 -0.52
C ASP A 127 1.79 14.49 -0.65
N GLU A 128 1.04 15.09 -1.58
CA GLU A 128 -0.35 14.72 -1.86
C GLU A 128 -0.48 13.24 -2.28
N LEU A 129 0.43 12.76 -3.13
CA LEU A 129 0.42 11.37 -3.60
C LEU A 129 0.64 10.37 -2.45
N PHE A 130 1.62 10.62 -1.58
CA PHE A 130 1.92 9.72 -0.46
C PHE A 130 0.95 9.89 0.72
N GLN A 131 0.44 11.08 0.96
CA GLN A 131 -0.65 11.29 1.93
C GLN A 131 -1.89 10.48 1.52
N ALA A 132 -2.25 10.49 0.23
CA ALA A 132 -3.37 9.68 -0.28
C ALA A 132 -3.15 8.17 -0.09
N TYR A 133 -1.90 7.70 -0.25
CA TYR A 133 -1.53 6.30 0.04
C TYR A 133 -1.68 5.98 1.53
N GLU A 134 -1.11 6.80 2.41
CA GLU A 134 -1.18 6.60 3.86
C GLU A 134 -2.61 6.63 4.40
N ASP A 135 -3.40 7.60 3.95
CA ASP A 135 -4.80 7.73 4.35
C ASP A 135 -5.63 6.55 3.88
N LYS A 136 -5.35 6.01 2.68
CA LYS A 136 -5.99 4.78 2.24
C LYS A 136 -5.62 3.59 3.12
N GLY A 137 -4.35 3.47 3.52
CA GLY A 137 -3.90 2.46 4.48
C GLY A 137 -4.68 2.54 5.80
N LYS A 138 -4.77 3.74 6.39
CA LYS A 138 -5.52 4.00 7.63
C LYS A 138 -7.02 3.71 7.48
N GLU A 139 -7.61 4.11 6.37
CA GLU A 139 -9.02 3.82 6.05
C GLU A 139 -9.30 2.32 6.09
N ILE A 140 -8.46 1.52 5.41
CA ILE A 140 -8.66 0.07 5.36
C ILE A 140 -8.31 -0.61 6.69
N LYS A 141 -7.30 -0.14 7.42
CA LYS A 141 -6.91 -0.69 8.74
C LYS A 141 -8.07 -0.68 9.73
N ARG A 142 -8.89 0.38 9.72
CA ARG A 142 -10.08 0.51 10.58
C ARG A 142 -11.09 -0.62 10.41
N TYR A 143 -11.19 -1.26 9.25
CA TYR A 143 -12.10 -2.41 9.05
C TYR A 143 -11.68 -3.64 9.87
N PHE A 144 -10.40 -3.75 10.24
CA PHE A 144 -9.86 -4.87 11.00
C PHE A 144 -9.86 -4.64 12.52
N GLU A 145 -10.10 -3.40 12.94
CA GLU A 145 -10.14 -3.01 14.35
C GLU A 145 -11.50 -3.37 14.96
N PRO A 146 -11.55 -3.81 16.23
CA PRO A 146 -12.81 -3.95 16.94
C PRO A 146 -13.49 -2.58 17.10
N LEU A 147 -14.82 -2.59 17.14
CA LEU A 147 -15.58 -1.37 17.43
C LEU A 147 -15.25 -0.89 18.85
N LYS A 148 -15.00 0.40 18.99
CA LYS A 148 -14.81 1.02 20.31
C LYS A 148 -16.16 1.12 20.99
N GLU A 149 -16.27 0.56 22.20
CA GLU A 149 -17.50 0.60 23.00
C GLU A 149 -17.47 1.71 24.04
N GLU A 150 -16.27 2.08 24.50
CA GLU A 150 -16.08 3.06 25.57
C GLU A 150 -15.05 4.13 25.17
N PHE A 151 -15.28 5.35 25.67
CA PHE A 151 -14.32 6.45 25.58
C PHE A 151 -13.61 6.63 26.92
N THR A 152 -12.28 6.68 26.89
CA THR A 152 -11.45 6.98 28.07
C THR A 152 -10.43 8.06 27.74
N PHE A 153 -10.21 9.00 28.67
CA PHE A 153 -9.09 9.93 28.58
C PHE A 153 -7.78 9.17 28.85
N SER A 154 -6.73 9.49 28.10
CA SER A 154 -5.38 8.99 28.40
C SER A 154 -4.97 9.46 29.80
N SER A 155 -4.54 8.52 30.65
CA SER A 155 -4.04 8.78 31.99
C SER A 155 -2.72 9.55 31.97
#